data_AF-A0A3B8P0J4-F1
#
_entry.id   AF-A0A3B8P0J4-F1
#
_cell.length_a   1.000
_cell.length_b   1.000
_cell.length_c   1.000
_cell.angle_alpha   90.00
_cell.angle_beta   90.00
_cell.angle_gamma   90.00
#
_symmetry.space_group_name_H-M   'P 1'
#
loop_
_entity.id
_entity.type
_entity.pdbx_description
1 polymer ?
#
loop_
_entity_poly.entity_id
_entity_poly.type
_entity_poly.pdbx_seq_one_letter_code
_entity_poly.pdbx_strand_id
1 'polypeptide(L)'
;MKTEKTEGQLLSEELSYKPVNAGEKLTDAEMKKADDFCEDYKVFLDHAKTEREAVSYAVKLAEKKGFVPYDPDHTYQAGDRVYYNNRGKAVILAVIGKKPLKEGVRIVAAHIDSP
;
A
#
# COMPACT_ATOMS: atom_id res chain seq x y z
N MET A 1 -9.45 8.43 46.46
CA MET A 1 -9.78 9.66 45.71
C MET A 1 -8.95 9.63 44.44
N LYS A 2 -9.56 9.54 43.25
CA LYS A 2 -8.84 9.73 41.99
C LYS A 2 -8.56 11.23 41.87
N THR A 3 -7.31 11.64 42.02
CA THR A 3 -6.88 13.01 41.74
C THR A 3 -7.27 13.35 40.31
N GLU A 4 -8.03 14.42 40.13
CA GLU A 4 -8.40 14.94 38.81
C GLU A 4 -7.14 15.26 38.01
N LYS A 5 -7.15 14.90 36.72
CA LYS A 5 -6.01 15.13 35.83
C LYS A 5 -5.80 16.63 35.64
N THR A 6 -4.54 17.06 35.60
CA THR A 6 -4.23 18.46 35.31
C THR A 6 -4.53 18.80 33.85
N GLU A 7 -4.74 20.08 33.53
CA GLU A 7 -4.95 20.53 32.14
C GLU A 7 -3.85 20.05 31.19
N GLY A 8 -2.59 20.07 31.63
CA GLY A 8 -1.46 19.56 30.84
C GLY A 8 -1.50 18.05 30.60
N GLN A 9 -2.06 17.26 31.53
CA GLN A 9 -2.23 15.82 31.34
C GLN A 9 -3.35 15.51 30.34
N LEU A 10 -4.43 16.29 30.35
CA LEU A 10 -5.50 16.19 29.34
C LEU A 10 -4.98 16.56 27.95
N LEU A 11 -4.24 17.67 27.84
CA LEU A 11 -3.64 18.11 26.58
C LEU A 11 -2.62 17.08 26.03
N SER A 12 -1.84 16.47 26.92
CA SER A 12 -0.92 15.40 26.54
C SER A 12 -1.65 14.16 26.03
N GLU A 13 -2.80 13.80 26.61
CA GLU A 13 -3.63 12.70 26.13
C GLU A 13 -4.24 12.95 24.75
N GLU A 14 -4.62 14.19 24.47
CA GLU A 14 -5.22 14.58 23.19
C GLU A 14 -4.16 14.67 22.06
N LEU A 15 -3.00 15.27 22.35
CA LEU A 15 -2.03 15.63 21.33
C LEU A 15 -0.90 14.61 21.14
N SER A 16 -0.62 13.77 22.15
CA SER A 16 0.50 12.84 22.08
C SER A 16 0.08 11.52 21.47
N TYR A 17 0.86 11.03 20.50
CA TYR A 17 0.71 9.66 20.02
C TYR A 17 1.14 8.67 21.10
N LYS A 18 0.22 7.79 21.50
CA LYS A 18 0.50 6.67 22.39
C LYS A 18 0.47 5.38 21.57
N PRO A 19 1.59 4.66 21.43
CA PRO A 19 1.58 3.38 20.74
C PRO A 19 0.78 2.38 21.58
N VAL A 20 -0.27 1.84 20.99
CA VAL A 20 -1.08 0.75 21.56
C VAL A 20 -0.99 -0.43 20.61
N ASN A 21 -0.94 -1.65 21.14
CA ASN A 21 -0.91 -2.84 20.31
C ASN A 21 -2.19 -2.90 19.44
N ALA A 22 -2.05 -3.18 18.15
CA ALA A 22 -3.19 -3.28 17.26
C ALA A 22 -4.20 -4.35 17.73
N GLY A 23 -3.73 -5.49 18.28
CA GLY A 23 -4.58 -6.53 18.81
C GLY A 23 -5.37 -6.15 20.07
N GLU A 24 -4.94 -5.12 20.81
CA GLU A 24 -5.71 -4.58 21.93
C GLU A 24 -6.73 -3.52 21.49
N LYS A 25 -6.53 -2.95 20.29
CA LYS A 25 -7.32 -1.82 19.77
C LYS A 25 -8.40 -2.26 18.77
N LEU A 26 -8.10 -3.28 17.96
CA LEU A 26 -8.99 -3.75 16.90
C LEU A 26 -10.11 -4.60 17.49
N THR A 27 -11.30 -4.47 16.89
CA THR A 27 -12.42 -5.37 17.15
C THR A 27 -12.19 -6.75 16.53
N ASP A 28 -12.89 -7.78 16.99
CA ASP A 28 -12.83 -9.13 16.42
C ASP A 28 -13.11 -9.15 14.91
N ALA A 29 -14.02 -8.29 14.44
CA ALA A 29 -14.36 -8.16 13.03
C ALA A 29 -13.20 -7.54 12.20
N GLU A 30 -12.51 -6.56 12.75
CA GLU A 30 -11.33 -5.96 12.12
C GLU A 30 -10.14 -6.92 12.13
N MET A 31 -9.96 -7.68 13.22
CA MET A 31 -8.95 -8.73 13.31
C MET A 31 -9.17 -9.80 12.25
N LYS A 32 -10.41 -10.30 12.15
CA LYS A 32 -10.77 -11.27 11.11
C LYS A 32 -10.49 -10.74 9.70
N LYS A 33 -10.79 -9.46 9.44
CA LYS A 33 -10.52 -8.84 8.14
C LYS A 33 -9.01 -8.76 7.85
N ALA A 34 -8.18 -8.53 8.87
CA ALA A 34 -6.72 -8.55 8.74
C ALA A 34 -6.21 -9.97 8.44
N ASP A 35 -6.75 -10.97 9.12
CA ASP A 35 -6.40 -12.39 8.87
C ASP A 35 -6.80 -12.82 7.45
N ASP A 36 -8.03 -12.50 7.03
CA ASP A 36 -8.53 -12.81 5.68
C ASP A 36 -7.64 -12.15 4.60
N PHE A 37 -7.14 -10.94 4.85
CA PHE A 37 -6.19 -10.26 3.95
C PHE A 37 -4.84 -11.01 3.85
N CYS A 38 -4.40 -11.64 4.93
CA CYS A 38 -3.14 -12.39 4.96
C CYS A 38 -3.18 -13.66 4.10
N GLU A 39 -4.36 -14.22 3.81
CA GLU A 39 -4.49 -15.41 2.97
C GLU A 39 -4.00 -15.16 1.53
N ASP A 40 -4.47 -14.09 0.90
CA ASP A 40 -4.01 -13.71 -0.44
C ASP A 40 -2.53 -13.30 -0.45
N TYR A 41 -2.05 -12.73 0.66
CA TYR A 41 -0.63 -12.40 0.82
C TYR A 41 0.25 -13.65 0.87
N LYS A 42 -0.17 -14.71 1.58
CA LYS A 42 0.54 -16.00 1.57
C LYS A 42 0.59 -16.61 0.17
N VAL A 43 -0.53 -16.58 -0.56
CA VAL A 43 -0.56 -17.05 -1.97
C VAL A 43 0.41 -16.26 -2.85
N PHE A 44 0.47 -14.93 -2.69
CA PHE A 44 1.46 -14.11 -3.37
C PHE A 44 2.88 -14.57 -3.05
N LEU A 45 3.22 -14.73 -1.77
CA LEU A 45 4.54 -15.18 -1.34
C LEU A 45 4.90 -16.57 -1.90
N ASP A 46 3.93 -17.48 -2.05
CA ASP A 46 4.15 -18.81 -2.63
C ASP A 46 4.49 -18.77 -4.12
N HIS A 47 4.01 -17.76 -4.83
CA HIS A 47 4.24 -17.59 -6.26
C HIS A 47 5.29 -16.53 -6.62
N ALA A 48 5.88 -15.83 -5.64
CA ALA A 48 6.80 -14.71 -5.85
C ALA A 48 8.12 -14.91 -5.10
N LYS A 49 8.85 -16.00 -5.39
CA LYS A 49 10.10 -16.34 -4.71
C LYS A 49 11.30 -15.57 -5.25
N THR A 50 11.25 -15.19 -6.53
CA THR A 50 12.27 -14.38 -7.22
C THR A 50 11.70 -13.04 -7.67
N GLU A 51 12.57 -12.08 -7.98
CA GLU A 51 12.17 -10.76 -8.45
C GLU A 51 11.34 -10.84 -9.74
N ARG A 52 11.65 -11.82 -10.61
CA ARG A 52 10.93 -12.02 -11.88
C ARG A 52 9.54 -12.60 -11.70
N GLU A 53 9.40 -13.53 -10.77
CA GLU A 53 8.11 -14.10 -10.41
C GLU A 53 7.22 -13.05 -9.74
N ALA A 54 7.78 -12.25 -8.82
CA ALA A 54 7.08 -11.15 -8.19
C ALA A 54 6.56 -10.13 -9.22
N VAL A 55 7.38 -9.72 -10.19
CA VAL A 55 6.92 -8.84 -11.29
C VAL A 55 5.82 -9.50 -12.11
N SER A 56 5.99 -10.76 -12.51
CA SER A 56 5.00 -11.49 -13.32
C SER A 56 3.65 -11.59 -12.60
N TYR A 57 3.66 -11.91 -11.31
CA TYR A 57 2.46 -11.98 -10.49
C TYR A 57 1.80 -10.60 -10.33
N ALA A 58 2.59 -9.57 -10.00
CA ALA A 58 2.11 -8.21 -9.79
C ALA A 58 1.46 -7.63 -11.06
N VAL A 59 2.08 -7.84 -12.24
CA VAL A 59 1.52 -7.39 -13.53
C VAL A 59 0.19 -8.08 -13.80
N LYS A 60 0.09 -9.41 -13.65
CA LYS A 60 -1.18 -10.14 -13.85
C LYS A 60 -2.29 -9.64 -12.92
N LEU A 61 -1.96 -9.34 -11.66
CA LEU A 61 -2.92 -8.81 -10.70
C LEU A 61 -3.33 -7.37 -11.05
N ALA A 62 -2.38 -6.56 -11.51
CA ALA A 62 -2.64 -5.19 -11.93
C ALA A 62 -3.56 -5.16 -13.16
N GLU A 63 -3.30 -6.00 -14.17
CA GLU A 63 -4.13 -6.11 -15.38
C GLU A 63 -5.56 -6.53 -15.04
N LYS A 64 -5.75 -7.50 -14.13
CA LYS A 64 -7.08 -7.87 -13.60
C LYS A 64 -7.81 -6.70 -12.92
N LYS A 65 -7.08 -5.71 -12.40
CA LYS A 65 -7.60 -4.50 -11.76
C LYS A 65 -7.68 -3.31 -12.72
N GLY A 66 -7.55 -3.55 -14.02
CA GLY A 66 -7.71 -2.53 -15.07
C GLY A 66 -6.47 -1.66 -15.29
N PHE A 67 -5.29 -2.09 -14.83
CA PHE A 67 -4.05 -1.44 -15.22
C PHE A 67 -3.65 -1.86 -16.64
N VAL A 68 -3.09 -0.92 -17.40
CA VAL A 68 -2.57 -1.16 -18.76
C VAL A 68 -1.08 -0.81 -18.83
N PRO A 69 -0.31 -1.37 -19.79
CA PRO A 69 1.06 -0.95 -20.02
C PRO A 69 1.15 0.56 -20.27
N TYR A 70 2.16 1.21 -19.70
CA TYR A 70 2.49 2.60 -20.01
C TYR A 70 2.96 2.73 -21.45
N ASP A 71 2.42 3.73 -22.14
CA ASP A 71 2.70 4.10 -23.50
C ASP A 71 3.14 5.57 -23.51
N PRO A 72 4.39 5.88 -23.95
CA PRO A 72 4.89 7.24 -23.98
C PRO A 72 4.15 8.16 -24.96
N ASP A 73 3.46 7.60 -25.96
CA ASP A 73 2.74 8.37 -26.97
C ASP A 73 1.27 8.61 -26.58
N HIS A 74 0.83 8.02 -25.46
CA HIS A 74 -0.54 8.16 -24.98
C HIS A 74 -0.72 9.35 -24.03
N THR A 75 -1.87 10.02 -24.14
CA THR A 75 -2.27 11.09 -23.21
C THR A 75 -3.20 10.55 -22.14
N TYR A 76 -2.76 10.59 -20.89
CA TYR A 76 -3.52 10.04 -19.77
C TYR A 76 -4.39 11.09 -19.07
N GLN A 77 -5.51 10.60 -18.52
CA GLN A 77 -6.48 11.37 -17.75
C GLN A 77 -6.54 10.91 -16.30
N ALA A 78 -7.11 11.74 -15.43
CA ALA A 78 -7.27 11.41 -14.02
C ALA A 78 -8.11 10.13 -13.84
N GLY A 79 -7.59 9.18 -13.09
CA GLY A 79 -8.19 7.87 -12.87
C GLY A 79 -7.57 6.74 -13.69
N ASP A 80 -6.82 7.06 -14.75
CA ASP A 80 -6.14 6.06 -15.56
C ASP A 80 -5.13 5.28 -14.73
N ARG A 81 -5.06 3.97 -14.99
CA ARG A 81 -4.23 3.02 -14.26
C ARG A 81 -3.19 2.45 -15.21
N VAL A 82 -1.91 2.73 -14.94
CA VAL A 82 -0.82 2.31 -15.82
C VAL A 82 0.26 1.58 -15.06
N TYR A 83 0.94 0.66 -15.74
CA TYR A 83 2.13 0.00 -15.21
C TYR A 83 3.29 0.04 -16.19
N TYR A 84 4.51 0.09 -15.67
CA TYR A 84 5.73 -0.04 -16.45
C TYR A 84 6.54 -1.24 -15.94
N ASN A 85 6.76 -2.21 -16.82
CA ASN A 85 7.58 -3.39 -16.52
C ASN A 85 9.01 -3.14 -17.00
N ASN A 86 9.94 -2.99 -16.06
CA ASN A 86 11.35 -2.84 -16.37
C ASN A 86 12.04 -4.20 -16.46
N ARG A 87 12.11 -4.74 -17.69
CA ARG A 87 12.85 -5.97 -18.05
C ARG A 87 12.49 -7.20 -17.20
N GLY A 88 11.26 -7.25 -16.69
CA GLY A 88 10.77 -8.33 -15.85
C GLY A 88 11.34 -8.35 -14.44
N LYS A 89 12.07 -7.32 -13.98
CA LYS A 89 12.74 -7.31 -12.67
C LYS A 89 12.28 -6.20 -11.72
N ALA A 90 11.61 -5.18 -12.25
CA ALA A 90 10.93 -4.17 -11.45
C ALA A 90 9.63 -3.78 -12.14
N VAL A 91 8.66 -3.36 -11.35
CA VAL A 91 7.37 -2.87 -11.83
C VAL A 91 7.04 -1.54 -11.15
N ILE A 92 6.58 -0.57 -11.95
CA ILE A 92 6.04 0.69 -11.46
C ILE A 92 4.54 0.66 -11.75
N LEU A 93 3.71 1.02 -10.77
CA LEU A 93 2.26 1.11 -10.89
C LEU A 93 1.85 2.54 -10.55
N ALA A 94 1.01 3.15 -11.39
CA ALA A 94 0.53 4.50 -11.16
C ALA A 94 -0.98 4.60 -11.41
N VAL A 95 -1.63 5.44 -10.59
CA VAL A 95 -2.99 5.92 -10.83
C VAL A 95 -2.88 7.42 -11.05
N ILE A 96 -3.28 7.90 -12.22
CA ILE A 96 -3.13 9.30 -12.60
C ILE A 96 -4.08 10.17 -11.78
N GLY A 97 -3.52 11.20 -11.14
CA GLY A 97 -4.26 12.11 -10.27
C GLY A 97 -4.97 13.22 -11.05
N LYS A 98 -5.81 13.99 -10.34
CA LYS A 98 -6.48 15.19 -10.89
C LYS A 98 -5.56 16.41 -10.99
N LYS A 99 -4.52 16.45 -10.16
CA LYS A 99 -3.58 17.58 -10.09
C LYS A 99 -2.42 17.37 -11.07
N PRO A 100 -1.89 18.44 -11.68
CA PRO A 100 -0.68 18.38 -12.49
C PRO A 100 0.50 17.73 -11.76
N LEU A 101 1.34 16.98 -12.48
CA LEU A 101 2.52 16.31 -11.93
C LEU A 101 3.47 17.26 -11.18
N LYS A 102 3.55 18.54 -11.61
CA LYS A 102 4.35 19.59 -10.95
C LYS A 102 3.94 19.86 -9.50
N GLU A 103 2.72 19.51 -9.08
CA GLU A 103 2.28 19.60 -7.67
C GLU A 103 2.75 18.41 -6.83
N GLY A 104 3.46 17.45 -7.43
CA GLY A 104 4.05 16.31 -6.77
C GLY A 104 3.23 15.02 -6.90
N VAL A 105 3.77 13.97 -6.29
CA VAL A 105 3.22 12.61 -6.32
C VAL A 105 3.33 11.96 -4.96
N ARG A 106 2.47 10.95 -4.71
CA ARG A 106 2.57 10.07 -3.54
C ARG A 106 3.23 8.78 -3.98
N ILE A 107 4.45 8.55 -3.50
CA ILE A 107 5.26 7.38 -3.87
C ILE A 107 5.34 6.43 -2.67
N VAL A 108 5.09 5.16 -2.94
CA VAL A 108 5.44 4.05 -2.06
C VAL A 108 6.40 3.17 -2.84
N ALA A 109 7.55 2.84 -2.26
CA ALA A 109 8.57 2.01 -2.88
C ALA A 109 8.94 0.86 -1.95
N ALA A 110 9.18 -0.31 -2.55
CA ALA A 110 9.67 -1.51 -1.90
C ALA A 110 10.60 -2.24 -2.87
N HIS A 111 11.46 -3.12 -2.35
CA HIS A 111 12.26 -4.03 -3.16
C HIS A 111 11.60 -5.42 -3.16
N ILE A 112 11.85 -6.20 -4.21
CA ILE A 112 11.20 -7.50 -4.45
C ILE A 112 12.21 -8.64 -4.70
N ASP A 113 13.49 -8.32 -4.66
CA ASP A 113 14.58 -9.27 -4.55
C ASP A 113 14.74 -9.72 -3.09
N SER A 114 15.00 -11.02 -2.90
CA SER A 114 15.30 -11.63 -1.61
C SER A 114 16.63 -12.40 -1.71
N PRO A 115 17.43 -12.47 -0.64
CA PRO A 115 18.68 -13.23 -0.59
C PRO A 115 18.53 -14.73 -0.85
#